data_AF-A0AAD9R4K8-F1
#
_entry.id   AF-A0AAD9R4K8-F1
#
_cell.length_a   1.000
_cell.length_b   1.000
_cell.length_c   1.000
_cell.angle_alpha   90.00
_cell.angle_beta   90.00
_cell.angle_gamma   90.00
#
_symmetry.space_group_name_H-M   'P 1'
#
loop_
_entity.id
_entity.type
_entity.pdbx_description
1 polymer ?
#
loop_
_entity_poly.entity_id
_entity_poly.type
_entity_poly.pdbx_seq_one_letter_code
_entity_poly.pdbx_strand_id
1 'polypeptide(L)'
;MSTSESMLMSQTSETPTSRSSKIYEMRTYYVKPKAFADFMKLTNEYIHLKSESNSKLNGYWTSDVGGINEVIHIWEYDSYAQRTEARKALSQDQTWIDSYIKKILKMLTKQDNLVMYAVPWFDVKPPMTTGGVYELRMYDIMLGKGEQWQHRIIQGFPDRCKVSEPAGVWTTEFGPLSTGTVSLNH
;
A
#
# COMPACT_ATOMS: atom_id res chain seq x y z
N MET A 1 13.44 25.13 -57.02
CA MET A 1 14.76 25.02 -56.38
C MET A 1 14.72 25.81 -55.09
N SER A 2 15.17 25.19 -53.99
CA SER A 2 15.53 25.78 -52.68
C SER A 2 14.40 26.36 -51.82
N THR A 3 14.24 26.10 -50.52
CA THR A 3 14.90 25.17 -49.56
C THR A 3 14.05 25.11 -48.28
N SER A 4 14.27 24.02 -47.55
CA SER A 4 13.67 23.47 -46.34
C SER A 4 13.70 24.32 -45.05
N GLU A 5 12.83 23.92 -44.11
CA GLU A 5 13.03 23.81 -42.63
C GLU A 5 13.37 25.10 -41.85
N SER A 6 12.69 25.47 -40.77
CA SER A 6 12.37 24.66 -39.59
C SER A 6 11.38 25.42 -38.70
N MET A 7 10.28 24.77 -38.33
CA MET A 7 9.36 25.23 -37.29
C MET A 7 9.81 24.55 -35.99
N LEU A 8 10.67 25.21 -35.22
CA LEU A 8 11.12 24.74 -33.92
C LEU A 8 9.97 24.86 -32.91
N MET A 9 9.35 23.71 -32.62
CA MET A 9 8.54 23.50 -31.43
C MET A 9 9.42 23.67 -30.19
N SER A 10 9.22 24.77 -29.46
CA SER A 10 9.65 24.87 -28.06
C SER A 10 8.47 24.47 -27.18
N GLN A 11 8.24 23.16 -27.06
CA GLN A 11 7.50 22.61 -25.93
C GLN A 11 8.55 22.21 -24.90
N THR A 12 8.84 23.13 -23.98
CA THR A 12 9.50 22.75 -22.73
C THR A 12 8.52 21.87 -21.97
N SER A 13 8.81 20.58 -21.97
CA SER A 13 8.17 19.60 -21.09
C SER A 13 8.47 19.99 -19.64
N GLU A 14 7.55 20.70 -19.00
CA GLU A 14 7.51 20.74 -17.54
C GLU A 14 7.09 19.35 -17.08
N THR A 15 8.07 18.53 -16.70
CA THR A 15 7.85 17.31 -15.94
C THR A 15 7.17 17.73 -14.64
N PRO A 16 5.94 17.30 -14.32
CA PRO A 16 5.37 17.57 -13.01
C PRO A 16 6.16 16.74 -11.99
N THR A 17 7.20 17.33 -11.44
CA THR A 17 8.04 16.72 -10.41
C THR A 17 7.41 17.00 -9.05
N SER A 18 6.13 16.66 -8.87
CA SER A 18 5.57 16.50 -7.54
C SER A 18 5.58 15.01 -7.24
N ARG A 19 6.76 14.50 -6.85
CA ARG A 19 6.83 13.18 -6.24
C ARG A 19 6.00 13.28 -4.97
N SER A 20 4.85 12.60 -4.91
CA SER A 20 4.11 12.48 -3.65
C SER A 20 5.09 11.99 -2.59
N SER A 21 5.38 12.83 -1.58
CA SER A 21 6.35 12.54 -0.53
C SER A 21 5.88 11.45 0.43
N LYS A 22 4.63 11.00 0.26
CA LYS A 22 3.95 10.06 1.12
C LYS A 22 4.56 8.67 1.00
N ILE A 23 4.69 8.02 2.15
CA ILE A 23 5.05 6.61 2.26
C ILE A 23 3.83 5.80 2.66
N TYR A 24 3.81 4.55 2.22
CA TYR A 24 2.75 3.60 2.54
C TYR A 24 3.38 2.38 3.21
N GLU A 25 2.96 2.06 4.44
CA GLU A 25 3.35 0.83 5.11
C GLU A 25 2.27 -0.23 4.89
N MET A 26 2.60 -1.26 4.10
CA MET A 26 1.81 -2.48 4.05
C MET A 26 2.30 -3.44 5.14
N ARG A 27 1.37 -4.06 5.86
CA ARG A 27 1.68 -5.11 6.81
C ARG A 27 0.76 -6.30 6.53
N THR A 28 1.34 -7.49 6.67
CA THR A 28 0.63 -8.77 6.50
C THR A 28 0.78 -9.58 7.78
N TYR A 29 -0.34 -9.90 8.39
CA TYR A 29 -0.42 -10.71 9.60
C TYR A 29 -0.96 -12.08 9.27
N TYR A 30 -0.25 -13.10 9.73
CA TYR A 30 -0.64 -14.50 9.57
C TYR A 30 -1.27 -14.93 10.89
N VAL A 31 -2.59 -15.07 10.90
CA VAL A 31 -3.35 -15.34 12.12
C VAL A 31 -3.58 -16.84 12.24
N LYS A 32 -3.46 -17.38 13.46
CA LYS A 32 -3.80 -18.79 13.73
C LYS A 32 -5.28 -19.01 13.38
N PRO A 33 -5.63 -20.07 12.61
CA PRO A 33 -7.01 -20.27 12.15
C PRO A 33 -8.04 -20.23 13.28
N LYS A 34 -7.76 -20.92 14.39
CA LYS A 34 -8.66 -20.97 15.57
C LYS A 34 -8.86 -19.64 16.28
N ALA A 35 -8.02 -18.65 16.03
CA ALA A 35 -8.05 -17.34 16.68
C ALA A 35 -8.52 -16.22 15.74
N PHE A 36 -8.84 -16.53 14.47
CA PHE A 36 -9.13 -15.52 13.45
C PHE A 36 -10.33 -14.63 13.82
N ALA A 37 -11.44 -15.24 14.26
CA ALA A 37 -12.64 -14.49 14.65
C ALA A 37 -12.38 -13.57 15.86
N ASP A 38 -11.67 -14.07 16.88
CA ASP A 38 -11.31 -13.28 18.07
C ASP A 38 -10.33 -12.16 17.73
N PHE A 39 -9.39 -12.42 16.82
CA PHE A 39 -8.47 -11.42 16.30
C PHE A 39 -9.26 -10.28 15.62
N MET A 40 -10.16 -10.60 14.69
CA MET A 40 -10.95 -9.60 13.97
C MET A 40 -11.84 -8.79 14.92
N LYS A 41 -12.44 -9.43 15.93
CA LYS A 41 -13.23 -8.74 16.95
C LYS A 41 -12.38 -7.73 17.73
N LEU A 42 -11.23 -8.15 18.26
CA LEU A 42 -10.31 -7.27 18.98
C LEU A 42 -9.78 -6.14 18.09
N THR A 43 -9.45 -6.44 16.83
CA THR A 43 -9.01 -5.41 15.88
C THR A 43 -10.08 -4.37 15.67
N ASN A 44 -11.32 -4.75 15.38
CA ASN A 44 -12.40 -3.78 15.19
C ASN A 44 -12.64 -2.92 16.43
N GLU A 45 -12.46 -3.47 17.63
CA GLU A 45 -12.61 -2.73 18.88
C GLU A 45 -11.51 -1.68 19.08
N TYR A 46 -10.24 -1.98 18.76
CA TYR A 46 -9.11 -1.12 19.17
C TYR A 46 -8.33 -0.47 18.02
N ILE A 47 -8.57 -0.81 16.75
CA ILE A 47 -7.76 -0.31 15.61
C ILE A 47 -7.87 1.22 15.43
N HIS A 48 -8.93 1.85 15.94
CA HIS A 48 -9.12 3.30 15.91
C HIS A 48 -7.98 4.06 16.62
N LEU A 49 -7.42 3.51 17.70
CA LEU A 49 -6.28 4.10 18.43
C LEU A 49 -5.06 4.31 17.53
N LYS A 50 -4.85 3.43 16.54
CA LYS A 50 -3.79 3.60 15.54
C LYS A 50 -4.07 4.75 14.56
N SER A 51 -5.34 5.00 14.25
CA SER A 51 -5.72 6.15 13.43
C SER A 51 -5.52 7.46 14.19
N GLU A 52 -5.89 7.48 15.46
CA GLU A 52 -5.68 8.60 16.38
C GLU A 52 -4.20 8.93 16.61
N SER A 53 -3.31 7.95 16.42
CA SER A 53 -1.86 8.14 16.49
C SER A 53 -1.23 8.70 15.21
N ASN A 54 -1.98 9.43 14.37
CA ASN A 54 -1.54 9.93 13.05
C ASN A 54 -1.16 8.84 12.03
N SER A 55 -1.72 7.62 12.13
CA SER A 55 -1.61 6.65 11.04
C SER A 55 -2.87 6.69 10.19
N LYS A 56 -2.81 7.17 8.95
CA LYS A 56 -3.99 7.19 8.09
C LYS A 56 -4.24 5.79 7.51
N LEU A 57 -5.39 5.19 7.78
CA LEU A 57 -5.75 3.90 7.21
C LEU A 57 -6.12 4.05 5.73
N ASN A 58 -5.40 3.35 4.85
CA ASN A 58 -5.71 3.27 3.41
C ASN A 58 -6.45 1.99 3.01
N GLY A 59 -6.51 1.01 3.91
CA GLY A 59 -7.40 -0.13 3.76
C GLY A 59 -6.96 -1.29 4.63
N TYR A 60 -7.92 -2.18 4.88
CA TYR A 60 -7.79 -3.32 5.78
C TYR A 60 -8.61 -4.47 5.20
N TRP A 61 -7.94 -5.59 4.93
CA TRP A 61 -8.53 -6.72 4.22
C TRP A 61 -8.17 -8.04 4.91
N THR A 62 -9.07 -8.99 4.77
CA THR A 62 -8.83 -10.41 5.05
C THR A 62 -8.64 -11.12 3.71
N SER A 63 -7.68 -12.04 3.61
CA SER A 63 -7.44 -12.78 2.38
C SER A 63 -8.38 -13.99 2.28
N ASP A 64 -9.05 -14.10 1.13
CA ASP A 64 -9.95 -15.20 0.78
C ASP A 64 -9.26 -16.25 -0.10
N VAL A 65 -8.46 -15.82 -1.08
CA VAL A 65 -7.74 -16.68 -2.02
C VAL A 65 -6.23 -16.46 -1.90
N GLY A 66 -5.46 -17.55 -1.85
CA GLY A 66 -3.99 -17.53 -1.84
C GLY A 66 -3.33 -17.37 -0.46
N GLY A 67 -4.08 -16.92 0.55
CA GLY A 67 -3.56 -16.71 1.92
C GLY A 67 -4.61 -16.80 3.01
N ILE A 68 -5.27 -17.94 3.16
CA ILE A 68 -6.37 -18.10 4.14
C ILE A 68 -5.87 -17.80 5.55
N ASN A 69 -6.62 -16.97 6.29
CA ASN A 69 -6.28 -16.43 7.62
C ASN A 69 -5.17 -15.36 7.63
N GLU A 70 -4.87 -14.77 6.48
CA GLU A 70 -4.02 -13.58 6.41
C GLU A 70 -4.85 -12.31 6.46
N VAL A 71 -4.25 -11.30 7.06
CA VAL A 71 -4.81 -9.96 7.19
C VAL A 71 -3.80 -8.97 6.64
N ILE A 72 -4.23 -8.19 5.65
CA ILE A 72 -3.41 -7.19 4.98
C ILE A 72 -3.97 -5.82 5.32
N HIS A 73 -3.10 -4.89 5.69
CA HIS A 73 -3.53 -3.51 5.90
C HIS A 73 -2.45 -2.50 5.53
N ILE A 74 -2.88 -1.42 4.88
CA ILE A 74 -2.01 -0.36 4.36
C ILE A 74 -2.26 0.93 5.12
N TRP A 75 -1.18 1.56 5.58
CA TRP A 75 -1.19 2.81 6.33
C TRP A 75 -0.40 3.87 5.56
N GLU A 76 -0.96 5.06 5.42
CA GLU A 76 -0.34 6.23 4.76
C GLU A 76 0.29 7.14 5.81
N TYR A 77 1.48 7.64 5.47
CA TYR A 77 2.21 8.65 6.24
C TYR A 77 2.83 9.69 5.30
N ASP A 78 2.96 10.93 5.74
CA ASP A 78 3.59 12.01 4.99
C ASP A 78 5.12 11.85 4.92
N SER A 79 5.73 11.14 5.88
CA SER A 79 7.16 10.86 5.93
C SER A 79 7.52 9.71 6.88
N TYR A 80 8.78 9.24 6.80
CA TYR A 80 9.33 8.28 7.76
C TYR A 80 9.37 8.81 9.20
N ALA A 81 9.57 10.12 9.38
CA ALA A 81 9.56 10.76 10.68
C ALA A 81 8.18 10.66 11.32
N GLN A 82 7.12 11.05 10.59
CA GLN A 82 5.74 10.94 11.06
C GLN A 82 5.38 9.47 11.39
N ARG A 83 5.79 8.51 10.54
CA ARG A 83 5.60 7.08 10.83
C ARG A 83 6.27 6.66 12.14
N THR A 84 7.49 7.14 12.39
CA THR A 84 8.24 6.81 13.60
C THR A 84 7.58 7.40 14.84
N GLU A 85 7.12 8.64 14.76
CA GLU A 85 6.37 9.32 15.82
C GLU A 85 5.04 8.63 16.12
N ALA A 86 4.26 8.28 15.09
CA ALA A 86 3.02 7.54 15.22
C ALA A 86 3.22 6.21 15.97
N ARG A 87 4.24 5.45 15.60
CA ARG A 87 4.59 4.18 16.29
C ARG A 87 5.05 4.41 17.72
N LYS A 88 5.79 5.49 17.99
CA LYS A 88 6.22 5.87 19.34
C LYS A 88 5.01 6.20 20.21
N ALA A 89 4.07 6.99 19.72
CA ALA A 89 2.83 7.32 20.43
C ALA A 89 2.05 6.05 20.82
N LEU A 90 1.87 5.12 19.89
CA LEU A 90 1.22 3.83 20.18
C LEU A 90 1.98 2.97 21.19
N SER A 91 3.31 3.03 21.21
CA SER A 91 4.11 2.31 22.19
C SER A 91 4.00 2.87 23.62
N GLN A 92 3.35 4.02 23.78
CA GLN A 92 3.11 4.67 25.07
C GLN A 92 1.63 4.61 25.49
N ASP A 93 0.73 4.21 24.58
CA ASP A 93 -0.69 4.02 24.89
C ASP A 93 -0.90 2.67 25.59
N GLN A 94 -1.21 2.73 26.89
CA GLN A 94 -1.40 1.54 27.72
C GLN A 94 -2.61 0.71 27.26
N THR A 95 -3.68 1.34 26.74
CA THR A 95 -4.86 0.65 26.22
C THR A 95 -4.49 -0.13 24.97
N TRP A 96 -3.77 0.49 24.04
CA TRP A 96 -3.26 -0.19 22.86
C TRP A 96 -2.37 -1.38 23.21
N ILE A 97 -1.50 -1.23 24.20
CA ILE A 97 -0.56 -2.27 24.63
C ILE A 97 -1.29 -3.44 25.30
N ASP A 98 -2.08 -3.16 26.35
CA ASP A 98 -2.65 -4.19 27.22
C ASP A 98 -3.92 -4.81 26.66
N SER A 99 -4.80 -3.97 26.10
CA SER A 99 -6.10 -4.42 25.64
C SER A 99 -6.03 -5.03 24.24
N TYR A 100 -5.06 -4.62 23.41
CA TYR A 100 -4.93 -5.06 22.02
C TYR A 100 -3.64 -5.84 21.73
N ILE A 101 -2.47 -5.18 21.71
CA ILE A 101 -1.21 -5.77 21.21
C ILE A 101 -0.82 -7.06 21.95
N LYS A 102 -0.79 -7.05 23.28
CA LYS A 102 -0.43 -8.24 24.08
C LYS A 102 -1.33 -9.45 23.80
N LYS A 103 -2.59 -9.22 23.42
CA LYS A 103 -3.55 -10.29 23.09
C LYS A 103 -3.33 -10.78 21.66
N ILE A 104 -3.30 -9.87 20.67
CA ILE A 104 -3.18 -10.29 19.27
C ILE A 104 -1.84 -10.98 18.98
N LEU A 105 -0.73 -10.59 19.63
CA LEU A 105 0.57 -11.24 19.41
C LEU A 105 0.56 -12.74 19.70
N LYS A 106 -0.29 -13.21 20.62
CA LYS A 106 -0.45 -14.64 20.92
C LYS A 106 -1.25 -15.38 19.84
N MET A 107 -2.03 -14.64 19.06
CA MET A 107 -2.90 -15.14 17.98
C MET A 107 -2.17 -15.23 16.64
N LEU A 108 -1.04 -14.54 16.47
CA LEU A 108 -0.27 -14.53 15.23
C LEU A 108 0.76 -15.67 15.18
N THR A 109 1.06 -16.12 13.96
CA THR A 109 2.21 -17.01 13.66
C THR A 109 3.38 -16.24 13.07
N LYS A 110 3.10 -15.20 12.28
CA LYS A 110 4.09 -14.38 11.59
C LYS A 110 3.55 -12.96 11.36
N GLN A 111 4.45 -11.99 11.26
CA GLN A 111 4.16 -10.63 10.82
C GLN A 111 5.21 -10.20 9.81
N ASP A 112 4.77 -9.71 8.66
CA ASP A 112 5.62 -9.04 7.66
C ASP A 112 5.20 -7.58 7.53
N ASN A 113 6.14 -6.73 7.15
CA ASN A 113 5.85 -5.38 6.69
C ASN A 113 6.84 -4.91 5.63
N LEU A 114 6.42 -3.94 4.84
CA LEU A 114 7.23 -3.29 3.84
C LEU A 114 6.77 -1.83 3.67
N VAL A 115 7.69 -0.97 3.26
CA VAL A 115 7.40 0.44 2.97
C VAL A 115 7.49 0.69 1.47
N MET A 116 6.49 1.38 0.96
CA MET A 116 6.29 1.62 -0.46
C MET A 116 6.09 3.10 -0.76
N TYR A 117 6.40 3.46 -2.00
CA TYR A 117 6.03 4.73 -2.61
C TYR A 117 4.98 4.51 -3.69
N ALA A 118 4.02 5.43 -3.76
CA ALA A 118 3.14 5.49 -4.91
C ALA A 118 3.96 5.89 -6.14
N VAL A 119 3.64 5.28 -7.28
CA VAL A 119 4.20 5.70 -8.56
C VAL A 119 3.72 7.12 -8.91
N PRO A 120 4.53 7.97 -9.56
CA PRO A 120 4.19 9.38 -9.75
C PRO A 120 3.03 9.63 -10.71
N TRP A 121 2.63 8.64 -11.49
CA TRP A 121 1.57 8.72 -12.50
C TRP A 121 0.21 8.19 -12.02
N PHE A 122 0.11 7.75 -10.75
CA PHE A 122 -1.13 7.21 -10.20
C PHE A 122 -1.46 7.81 -8.84
N ASP A 123 -2.65 8.38 -8.72
CA ASP A 123 -3.21 8.84 -7.44
C ASP A 123 -3.86 7.69 -6.71
N VAL A 124 -3.34 7.33 -5.52
CA VAL A 124 -3.88 6.25 -4.68
C VAL A 124 -5.33 6.56 -4.29
N LYS A 125 -6.22 5.60 -4.55
CA LYS A 125 -7.66 5.66 -4.27
C LYS A 125 -8.01 4.64 -3.19
N PRO A 126 -7.89 4.99 -1.90
CA PRO A 126 -8.26 4.07 -0.83
C PRO A 126 -9.76 3.72 -0.89
N PRO A 127 -10.19 2.54 -0.42
CA PRO A 127 -11.59 2.15 -0.37
C PRO A 127 -12.42 3.18 0.40
N MET A 128 -13.54 3.62 -0.19
CA MET A 128 -14.46 4.58 0.45
C MET A 128 -15.56 3.91 1.27
N THR A 129 -15.81 2.63 1.04
CA THR A 129 -16.85 1.84 1.71
C THR A 129 -16.32 0.47 2.14
N THR A 130 -16.95 -0.12 3.15
CA THR A 130 -16.69 -1.50 3.56
C THR A 130 -17.38 -2.50 2.62
N GLY A 131 -16.78 -3.68 2.43
CA GLY A 131 -17.41 -4.79 1.71
C GLY A 131 -17.02 -5.01 0.24
N GLY A 132 -15.98 -4.33 -0.27
CA GLY A 132 -15.45 -4.58 -1.62
C GLY A 132 -14.47 -5.76 -1.69
N VAL A 133 -14.34 -6.37 -2.87
CA VAL A 133 -13.36 -7.43 -3.15
C VAL A 133 -12.16 -6.82 -3.86
N TYR A 134 -10.96 -7.12 -3.36
CA TYR A 134 -9.73 -6.57 -3.90
C TYR A 134 -8.75 -7.68 -4.25
N GLU A 135 -8.02 -7.48 -5.34
CA GLU A 135 -6.91 -8.33 -5.76
C GLU A 135 -5.59 -7.60 -5.49
N LEU A 136 -4.78 -8.18 -4.61
CA LEU A 136 -3.41 -7.73 -4.36
C LEU A 136 -2.44 -8.52 -5.25
N ARG A 137 -1.72 -7.84 -6.14
CA ARG A 137 -0.67 -8.42 -6.97
C ARG A 137 0.69 -7.92 -6.53
N MET A 138 1.60 -8.84 -6.21
CA MET A 138 2.99 -8.54 -5.91
C MET A 138 3.88 -9.14 -7.01
N TYR A 139 4.80 -8.35 -7.54
CA TYR A 139 5.70 -8.72 -8.64
C TYR A 139 7.15 -8.60 -8.19
N ASP A 140 7.93 -9.66 -8.32
CA ASP A 140 9.38 -9.57 -8.20
C ASP A 140 9.95 -8.96 -9.49
N ILE A 141 10.52 -7.78 -9.37
CA ILE A 141 11.10 -6.99 -10.45
C ILE A 141 12.59 -7.29 -10.50
N MET A 142 13.11 -7.60 -11.69
CA MET A 142 14.56 -7.75 -11.86
C MET A 142 15.27 -6.41 -11.60
N LEU A 143 16.42 -6.45 -10.92
CA LEU A 143 17.24 -5.26 -10.67
C LEU A 143 17.50 -4.48 -11.96
N GLY A 144 17.29 -3.16 -11.91
CA GLY A 144 17.43 -2.26 -13.07
C GLY A 144 16.28 -2.33 -14.09
N LYS A 145 15.24 -3.15 -13.87
CA LYS A 145 14.07 -3.26 -14.76
C LYS A 145 12.82 -2.54 -14.24
N GLY A 146 12.97 -1.69 -13.22
CA GLY A 146 11.87 -0.93 -12.63
C GLY A 146 11.09 -0.08 -13.64
N GLU A 147 11.79 0.71 -14.46
CA GLU A 147 11.16 1.53 -15.50
C GLU A 147 10.45 0.69 -16.57
N GLN A 148 11.07 -0.42 -16.99
CA GLN A 148 10.45 -1.33 -17.95
C GLN A 148 9.16 -1.96 -17.39
N TRP A 149 9.17 -2.34 -16.10
CA TRP A 149 7.98 -2.83 -15.43
C TRP A 149 6.89 -1.75 -15.37
N GLN A 150 7.21 -0.53 -14.94
CA GLN A 150 6.25 0.59 -14.91
C GLN A 150 5.66 0.86 -16.30
N HIS A 151 6.51 0.92 -17.34
CA HIS A 151 6.07 1.12 -18.72
C HIS A 151 5.03 0.07 -19.16
N ARG A 152 5.26 -1.21 -18.87
CA ARG A 152 4.33 -2.30 -19.18
C ARG A 152 3.02 -2.18 -18.40
N ILE A 153 3.08 -1.79 -17.13
CA ILE A 153 1.89 -1.58 -16.31
C ILE A 153 1.05 -0.44 -16.89
N ILE A 154 1.68 0.70 -17.23
CA ILE A 154 1.02 1.85 -17.84
C ILE A 154 0.35 1.47 -19.17
N GLN A 155 1.06 0.73 -20.04
CA GLN A 155 0.51 0.28 -21.33
C GLN A 155 -0.76 -0.57 -21.17
N GLY A 156 -0.78 -1.48 -20.20
CA GLY A 156 -1.95 -2.33 -19.95
C GLY A 156 -3.02 -1.67 -19.07
N PHE A 157 -2.76 -0.48 -18.52
CA PHE A 157 -3.63 0.19 -17.56
C PHE A 157 -5.04 0.46 -18.12
N PRO A 158 -5.22 0.98 -19.35
CA PRO A 158 -6.54 1.27 -19.89
C PRO A 158 -7.42 0.02 -20.03
N ASP A 159 -6.84 -1.12 -20.39
CA ASP A 159 -7.58 -2.37 -20.51
C ASP A 159 -7.96 -2.96 -19.15
N ARG A 160 -7.09 -2.80 -18.13
CA ARG A 160 -7.39 -3.24 -16.77
C ARG A 160 -8.55 -2.46 -16.17
N CYS A 161 -8.59 -1.14 -16.33
CA CYS A 161 -9.66 -0.30 -15.81
C CYS A 161 -11.06 -0.65 -16.37
N LYS A 162 -11.15 -1.40 -17.48
CA LYS A 162 -12.44 -1.89 -18.01
C LYS A 162 -13.06 -3.01 -17.16
N VAL A 163 -12.23 -3.73 -16.39
CA VAL A 163 -12.65 -4.90 -15.60
C VAL A 163 -12.42 -4.73 -14.11
N SER A 164 -11.43 -3.93 -13.72
CA SER A 164 -11.08 -3.69 -12.34
C SER A 164 -10.32 -2.38 -12.22
N GLU A 165 -10.83 -1.47 -11.39
CA GLU A 165 -10.19 -0.18 -11.15
C GLU A 165 -9.08 -0.31 -10.10
N PRO A 166 -7.85 0.14 -10.38
CA PRO A 166 -6.78 0.12 -9.40
C PRO A 166 -7.07 1.03 -8.21
N ALA A 167 -6.88 0.51 -7.00
CA ALA A 167 -6.93 1.28 -5.76
C ALA A 167 -5.55 1.87 -5.41
N GLY A 168 -4.47 1.24 -5.88
CA GLY A 168 -3.12 1.76 -5.71
C GLY A 168 -2.07 0.99 -6.48
N VAL A 169 -1.01 1.71 -6.86
CA VAL A 169 0.16 1.18 -7.55
C VAL A 169 1.39 1.71 -6.84
N TRP A 170 2.22 0.79 -6.34
CA TRP A 170 3.38 1.14 -5.55
C TRP A 170 4.65 0.39 -5.98
N THR A 171 5.79 0.99 -5.64
CA THR A 171 7.11 0.35 -5.67
C THR A 171 7.71 0.33 -4.28
N THR A 172 8.40 -0.75 -3.92
CA THR A 172 9.08 -0.87 -2.62
C THR A 172 10.40 -0.11 -2.56
N GLU A 173 10.68 0.53 -1.41
CA GLU A 173 12.00 1.09 -1.09
C GLU A 173 12.78 0.18 -0.12
N PHE A 174 12.12 -0.31 0.94
CA PHE A 174 12.69 -1.19 1.96
C PHE A 174 11.79 -2.41 2.22
N GLY A 175 12.37 -3.62 2.19
CA GLY A 175 11.67 -4.91 2.23
C GLY A 175 12.38 -5.93 1.32
N PRO A 176 11.71 -6.99 0.82
CA PRO A 176 12.22 -7.75 -0.33
C PRO A 176 12.46 -6.78 -1.48
N LEU A 177 13.73 -6.49 -1.76
CA LEU A 177 14.11 -5.47 -2.73
C LEU A 177 13.52 -5.83 -4.09
N SER A 178 13.00 -4.81 -4.78
CA SER A 178 12.42 -4.92 -6.12
C SER A 178 11.03 -5.56 -6.18
N THR A 179 10.10 -5.23 -5.29
CA THR A 179 8.71 -5.70 -5.41
C THR A 179 7.80 -4.58 -5.94
N GLY A 180 7.06 -4.86 -7.02
CA GLY A 180 5.94 -4.02 -7.48
C GLY A 180 4.65 -4.50 -6.83
N THR A 181 3.87 -3.62 -6.21
CA THR A 181 2.59 -3.99 -5.58
C THR A 181 1.43 -3.24 -6.23
N VAL A 182 0.40 -3.96 -6.65
CA VAL A 182 -0.82 -3.40 -7.26
C VAL A 182 -2.02 -3.90 -6.47
N SER A 183 -2.85 -2.99 -5.97
CA SER A 183 -4.16 -3.33 -5.40
C SER A 183 -5.25 -2.93 -6.40
N LEU A 184 -6.08 -3.90 -6.76
CA LEU A 184 -7.13 -3.78 -7.76
C LEU A 184 -8.49 -3.98 -7.10
N ASN A 185 -9.46 -3.11 -7.37
CA ASN A 185 -10.84 -3.21 -6.87
C ASN A 185 -11.71 -3.91 -7.92
N HIS A 186 -12.45 -4.94 -7.54
CA HIS A 186 -13.39 -5.68 -8.40
C HIS A 186 -14.83 -5.31 -8.09
#